data_AF-A0A8S3I6U1-F1
#
_entry.id   AF-A0A8S3I6U1-F1
#
_cell.length_a   1.000
_cell.length_b   1.000
_cell.length_c   1.000
_cell.angle_alpha   90.00
_cell.angle_beta   90.00
_cell.angle_gamma   90.00
#
_symmetry.space_group_name_H-M   'P 1'
#
loop_
_entity.id
_entity.type
_entity.pdbx_description
1 polymer ?
#
loop_
_entity_poly.entity_id
_entity_poly.type
_entity_poly.pdbx_seq_one_letter_code
_entity_poly.pdbx_strand_id
1 'polypeptide(L)'
;MNNSTPLHEAAAHNRYRCVEILLAHHAPINQFDGKQNTPLHRASQYGHWKIVRLLLNYNADVRLTNSDGYNSLEVAILNNHQLTVHEFLNHETWTKSLRNAQLQTRLNSSSSKYENLSTPLRKLIRYMPNEADQVFTRSMIEIGGSEENSYKIIFNYEFLEDQFSIFKWKQDSPIHSIDAEQKKAKILNLLSVFKSRQQQEINMKQTSQLDSHVDTLRQNHPLYIIITYHQYDLLKHPLIDRLIERKWV
;
A
#
# COMPACT_ATOMS: atom_id res chain seq x y z
N MET A 1 -9.05 12.57 29.37
CA MET A 1 -7.73 12.12 29.87
C MET A 1 -6.98 11.49 28.70
N ASN A 2 -5.72 11.86 28.49
CA ASN A 2 -4.89 11.51 27.34
C ASN A 2 -4.32 10.07 27.37
N ASN A 3 -4.52 9.31 28.47
CA ASN A 3 -4.10 7.91 28.68
C ASN A 3 -2.71 7.53 28.13
N SER A 4 -1.80 8.51 28.08
CA SER A 4 -0.49 8.38 27.45
C SER A 4 0.48 7.72 28.44
N THR A 5 1.14 6.65 28.02
CA THR A 5 2.17 5.99 28.86
C THR A 5 3.52 6.71 28.71
N PRO A 6 4.49 6.51 29.62
CA PRO A 6 5.85 7.04 29.47
C PRO A 6 6.49 6.68 28.13
N LEU A 7 6.17 5.50 27.59
CA LEU A 7 6.66 5.03 26.29
C LEU A 7 6.08 5.85 25.12
N HIS A 8 4.82 6.30 25.20
CA HIS A 8 4.24 7.20 24.20
C HIS A 8 4.96 8.55 24.20
N GLU A 9 5.17 9.13 25.38
CA GLU A 9 5.82 10.44 25.50
C GLU A 9 7.28 10.39 25.06
N ALA A 10 8.01 9.33 25.45
CA ALA A 10 9.38 9.11 25.00
C ALA A 10 9.47 8.94 23.47
N ALA A 11 8.52 8.19 22.88
CA ALA A 11 8.44 8.00 21.45
C ALA A 11 8.09 9.29 20.69
N ALA A 12 7.15 10.10 21.20
CA ALA A 12 6.74 11.37 20.58
C ALA A 12 7.85 12.43 20.60
N HIS A 13 8.67 12.46 21.66
CA HIS A 13 9.68 13.50 21.88
C HIS A 13 11.12 13.05 21.52
N ASN A 14 11.26 12.03 20.68
CA ASN A 14 12.54 11.51 20.21
C ASN A 14 13.53 11.11 21.34
N ARG A 15 13.02 10.59 22.46
CA ARG A 15 13.84 10.20 23.62
C ARG A 15 14.33 8.76 23.49
N TYR A 16 15.22 8.50 22.53
CA TYR A 16 15.70 7.16 22.19
C TYR A 16 16.14 6.33 23.41
N ARG A 17 17.00 6.87 24.27
CA ARG A 17 17.50 6.15 25.45
C ARG A 17 16.40 5.85 26.48
N CYS A 18 15.40 6.73 26.61
CA CYS A 18 14.25 6.47 27.46
C CYS A 18 13.39 5.35 26.89
N VAL A 19 13.13 5.35 25.57
CA VAL A 19 12.40 4.27 24.90
C VAL A 19 13.12 2.94 25.13
N GLU A 20 14.43 2.88 24.91
CA GLU A 20 15.24 1.69 25.10
C GLU A 20 15.16 1.14 26.54
N ILE A 21 15.33 2.00 27.55
CA ILE A 21 15.22 1.60 28.96
C ILE A 21 13.81 1.11 29.29
N LEU A 22 12.77 1.81 28.83
CA LEU A 22 11.38 1.42 29.09
C LEU A 22 11.07 0.05 28.48
N LEU A 23 11.52 -0.22 27.26
CA LEU A 23 11.35 -1.51 26.60
C LEU A 23 12.14 -2.62 27.30
N ALA A 24 13.37 -2.34 27.75
CA ALA A 24 14.18 -3.28 28.54
C ALA A 24 13.51 -3.66 29.86
N HIS A 25 12.69 -2.78 30.43
CA HIS A 25 11.88 -3.04 31.62
C HIS A 25 10.43 -3.48 31.30
N HIS A 26 10.21 -4.07 30.12
CA HIS A 26 8.93 -4.65 29.70
C HIS A 26 7.75 -3.65 29.71
N ALA A 27 7.99 -2.38 29.42
CA ALA A 27 6.91 -1.42 29.21
C ALA A 27 5.96 -1.93 28.10
N PRO A 28 4.64 -1.72 28.23
CA PRO A 28 3.67 -2.26 27.29
C PRO A 28 3.79 -1.54 25.93
N ILE A 29 4.42 -2.22 24.97
CA ILE A 29 4.80 -1.67 23.66
C ILE A 29 3.61 -1.31 22.75
N ASN A 30 2.47 -1.99 22.95
CA ASN A 30 1.26 -1.85 22.14
C ASN A 30 0.10 -1.19 22.89
N GLN A 31 0.35 -0.56 24.05
CA GLN A 31 -0.70 0.12 24.81
C GLN A 31 -1.30 1.26 23.98
N PHE A 32 -2.61 1.45 24.06
CA PHE A 32 -3.30 2.57 23.44
C PHE A 32 -3.38 3.79 24.35
N ASP A 33 -3.08 4.96 23.78
CA ASP A 33 -3.39 6.26 24.38
C ASP A 33 -4.86 6.68 24.15
N GLY A 34 -5.22 7.88 24.60
CA GLY A 34 -6.59 8.40 24.49
C GLY A 34 -7.11 8.60 23.06
N LYS A 35 -6.26 8.48 22.03
CA LYS A 35 -6.64 8.53 20.60
C LYS A 35 -6.43 7.17 19.90
N GLN A 36 -6.29 6.09 20.68
CA GLN A 36 -5.91 4.77 20.20
C GLN A 36 -4.58 4.74 19.43
N ASN A 37 -3.70 5.71 19.65
CA ASN A 37 -2.34 5.60 19.13
C ASN A 37 -1.55 4.67 20.03
N THR A 38 -0.70 3.85 19.42
CA THR A 38 0.38 3.14 20.12
C THR A 38 1.64 4.02 20.17
N PRO A 39 2.67 3.68 20.96
CA PRO A 39 3.96 4.36 20.88
C PRO A 39 4.56 4.39 19.47
N LEU A 40 4.32 3.34 18.67
CA LEU A 40 4.74 3.28 17.27
C LEU A 40 4.03 4.34 16.42
N HIS A 41 2.72 4.54 16.60
CA HIS A 41 1.99 5.62 15.92
C HIS A 41 2.56 6.99 16.26
N ARG A 42 2.91 7.24 17.53
CA ARG A 42 3.50 8.50 17.97
C ARG A 42 4.88 8.74 17.34
N ALA A 43 5.75 7.74 17.35
CA ALA A 43 7.04 7.83 16.67
C ALA A 43 6.87 8.11 15.16
N SER A 44 5.91 7.45 14.52
CA SER A 44 5.58 7.65 13.09
C SER A 44 4.98 9.01 12.79
N GLN A 45 4.13 9.54 13.66
CA GLN A 45 3.50 10.87 13.51
C GLN A 45 4.55 11.98 13.46
N TYR A 46 5.61 11.87 14.25
CA TYR A 46 6.67 12.88 14.35
C TYR A 46 7.93 12.53 13.55
N GLY A 47 7.95 11.41 12.81
CA GLY A 47 9.03 11.06 11.89
C GLY A 47 10.31 10.52 12.56
N HIS A 48 10.20 10.02 13.80
CA HIS A 48 11.36 9.55 14.58
C HIS A 48 11.78 8.14 14.17
N TRP A 49 12.33 8.00 12.96
CA TRP A 49 12.67 6.72 12.33
C TRP A 49 13.57 5.81 13.18
N LYS A 50 14.51 6.36 13.97
CA LYS A 50 15.36 5.58 14.90
C LYS A 50 14.54 4.90 16.00
N ILE A 51 13.50 5.58 16.49
CA ILE A 51 12.58 5.03 17.49
C ILE A 51 11.64 4.03 16.84
N VAL A 52 11.17 4.30 15.62
CA VAL A 52 10.38 3.33 14.84
C VAL A 52 11.16 2.04 14.67
N ARG A 53 12.42 2.10 14.20
CA ARG A 53 13.31 0.94 14.10
C ARG A 53 13.43 0.19 15.43
N LEU A 54 13.66 0.91 16.53
CA LEU A 54 13.78 0.30 17.85
C LEU A 54 12.50 -0.42 18.27
N LEU A 55 11.33 0.22 18.11
CA LEU A 55 10.04 -0.39 18.44
C LEU A 55 9.74 -1.62 17.57
N LEU A 56 10.09 -1.58 16.28
CA LEU A 56 9.96 -2.72 15.38
C LEU A 56 10.84 -3.90 15.80
N ASN A 57 12.09 -3.63 16.21
CA ASN A 57 13.00 -4.65 16.73
C ASN A 57 12.52 -5.29 18.05
N TYR A 58 11.68 -4.58 18.83
CA TYR A 58 11.01 -5.10 20.01
C TYR A 58 9.61 -5.66 19.69
N ASN A 59 9.34 -6.00 18.42
CA ASN A 59 8.10 -6.63 17.95
C ASN A 59 6.83 -5.80 18.20
N ALA A 60 6.91 -4.47 18.10
CA ALA A 60 5.71 -3.62 18.08
C ALA A 60 4.75 -4.06 16.97
N ASP A 61 3.45 -4.12 17.27
CA ASP A 61 2.46 -4.60 16.31
C ASP A 61 2.11 -3.51 15.30
N VAL A 62 2.60 -3.69 14.08
CA VAL A 62 2.39 -2.79 12.93
C VAL A 62 0.97 -2.83 12.35
N ARG A 63 0.14 -3.80 12.76
CA ARG A 63 -1.23 -3.99 12.24
C ARG A 63 -2.27 -3.16 12.99
N LEU A 64 -1.91 -2.67 14.18
CA LEU A 64 -2.81 -1.88 15.01
C LEU A 64 -3.12 -0.56 14.33
N THR A 65 -4.37 -0.11 14.47
CA THR A 65 -4.88 1.14 13.89
C THR A 65 -5.32 2.09 14.99
N ASN A 66 -5.13 3.38 14.76
CA ASN A 66 -5.63 4.43 15.65
C ASN A 66 -7.13 4.71 15.46
N SER A 67 -7.65 5.73 16.16
CA SER A 67 -9.07 6.12 16.10
C SER A 67 -9.56 6.50 14.69
N ASP A 68 -8.64 6.97 13.84
CA ASP A 68 -8.94 7.36 12.45
C ASP A 68 -8.89 6.16 11.49
N GLY A 69 -8.46 5.00 12.00
CA GLY A 69 -8.32 3.77 11.24
C GLY A 69 -7.01 3.62 10.49
N TYR A 70 -6.01 4.44 10.83
CA TYR A 70 -4.68 4.39 10.22
C TYR A 70 -3.73 3.57 11.07
N ASN A 71 -2.95 2.70 10.43
CA ASN A 71 -1.80 2.08 11.08
C ASN A 71 -0.59 3.04 11.12
N SER A 72 0.46 2.64 11.82
CA SER A 72 1.64 3.51 12.01
C SER A 72 2.36 3.86 10.69
N LEU A 73 2.38 2.95 9.71
CA LEU A 73 2.94 3.23 8.38
C LEU A 73 2.12 4.32 7.67
N GLU A 74 0.79 4.21 7.68
CA GLU A 74 -0.09 5.21 7.07
C GLU A 74 0.05 6.59 7.73
N VAL A 75 0.22 6.63 9.04
CA VAL A 75 0.51 7.88 9.76
C VAL A 75 1.83 8.50 9.28
N ALA A 76 2.89 7.70 9.08
CA ALA A 76 4.16 8.21 8.54
C ALA A 76 4.00 8.75 7.11
N ILE A 77 3.24 8.06 6.25
CA ILE A 77 2.96 8.49 4.87
C ILE A 77 2.21 9.83 4.86
N LEU A 78 1.13 9.94 5.65
CA LEU A 78 0.28 11.13 5.68
C LEU A 78 1.00 12.37 6.24
N ASN A 79 2.00 12.17 7.10
CA ASN A 79 2.84 13.25 7.64
C ASN A 79 4.13 13.49 6.84
N ASN A 80 4.29 12.85 5.68
CA ASN A 80 5.43 13.01 4.77
C ASN A 80 6.80 12.59 5.36
N HIS A 81 6.84 11.55 6.20
CA HIS A 81 8.07 11.10 6.86
C HIS A 81 8.78 9.98 6.08
N GLN A 82 9.42 10.32 4.96
CA GLN A 82 10.08 9.39 4.03
C GLN A 82 11.05 8.40 4.71
N LEU A 83 11.97 8.88 5.57
CA LEU A 83 12.91 8.00 6.28
C LEU A 83 12.21 6.99 7.20
N THR A 84 11.09 7.39 7.79
CA THR A 84 10.31 6.49 8.64
C THR A 84 9.60 5.42 7.81
N VAL A 85 9.03 5.82 6.66
CA VAL A 85 8.43 4.88 5.70
C VAL A 85 9.46 3.91 5.16
N HIS A 86 10.65 4.40 4.80
CA HIS A 86 11.75 3.56 4.35
C HIS A 86 12.15 2.51 5.40
N GLU A 87 12.20 2.89 6.69
CA GLU A 87 12.48 1.94 7.78
C GLU A 87 11.41 0.85 7.90
N PHE A 88 10.13 1.21 7.79
CA PHE A 88 9.04 0.21 7.77
C PHE A 88 9.15 -0.77 6.60
N LEU A 89 9.56 -0.30 5.42
CA LEU A 89 9.68 -1.12 4.22
C LEU A 89 10.92 -2.02 4.23
N ASN A 90 11.99 -1.59 4.90
CA ASN A 90 13.20 -2.40 5.09
C ASN A 90 13.03 -3.49 6.15
N HIS A 91 12.14 -3.29 7.13
CA HIS A 91 11.88 -4.29 8.17
C HIS A 91 11.18 -5.54 7.61
N GLU A 92 11.43 -6.71 8.21
CA GLU A 92 10.83 -7.99 7.80
C GLU A 92 9.29 -8.01 7.86
N THR A 93 8.70 -7.14 8.68
CA THR A 93 7.25 -7.04 8.87
C THR A 93 6.56 -6.12 7.86
N TRP A 94 7.26 -5.58 6.85
CA TRP A 94 6.71 -4.62 5.88
C TRP A 94 5.39 -5.09 5.24
N THR A 95 5.28 -6.38 4.93
CA THR A 95 4.05 -6.98 4.37
C THR A 95 2.86 -6.86 5.31
N LYS A 96 3.07 -7.03 6.63
CA LYS A 96 2.04 -6.87 7.65
C LYS A 96 1.63 -5.40 7.78
N SER A 97 2.58 -4.47 7.66
CA SER A 97 2.30 -3.03 7.68
C SER A 97 1.46 -2.57 6.49
N LEU A 98 1.55 -3.25 5.33
CA LEU A 98 0.71 -2.96 4.17
C LEU A 98 -0.70 -3.58 4.25
N ARG A 99 -0.88 -4.65 5.04
CA ARG A 99 -2.16 -5.32 5.26
C ARG A 99 -2.96 -4.59 6.35
N ASN A 100 -3.65 -3.50 6.01
CA ASN A 100 -4.52 -2.79 6.97
C ASN A 100 -5.68 -3.71 7.43
N ALA A 101 -5.73 -4.02 8.72
CA ALA A 101 -6.71 -4.92 9.33
C ALA A 101 -8.16 -4.40 9.23
N GLN A 102 -8.38 -3.08 9.19
CA GLN A 102 -9.72 -2.50 9.11
C GLN A 102 -10.36 -2.57 7.72
N LEU A 103 -9.60 -2.80 6.64
CA LEU A 103 -10.18 -2.98 5.31
C LEU A 103 -11.15 -4.16 5.29
N GLN A 104 -10.82 -5.26 5.96
CA GLN A 104 -11.67 -6.44 6.06
C GLN A 104 -12.94 -6.19 6.87
N THR A 105 -12.87 -5.37 7.91
CA THR A 105 -14.04 -5.02 8.75
C THR A 105 -14.95 -4.01 8.06
N ARG A 106 -14.40 -2.97 7.39
CA ARG A 106 -15.17 -1.96 6.65
C ARG A 106 -15.91 -2.55 5.45
N LEU A 107 -15.33 -3.58 4.84
CA LEU A 107 -15.94 -4.37 3.76
C LEU A 107 -17.26 -5.04 4.16
N ASN A 108 -17.42 -5.39 5.44
CA ASN A 108 -18.59 -6.09 5.94
C ASN A 108 -19.69 -5.15 6.45
N SER A 109 -19.40 -3.85 6.59
CA SER A 109 -20.35 -2.85 7.08
C SER A 109 -20.97 -2.08 5.92
N SER A 110 -22.22 -2.36 5.61
CA SER A 110 -23.02 -1.84 4.48
C SER A 110 -23.28 -0.32 4.47
N SER A 111 -22.65 0.47 5.35
CA SER A 111 -23.11 1.84 5.69
C SER A 111 -22.07 2.94 5.57
N SER A 112 -20.86 2.68 5.05
CA SER A 112 -19.90 3.77 4.76
C SER A 112 -19.25 3.58 3.41
N LYS A 113 -19.70 4.43 2.48
CA LYS A 113 -19.23 4.65 1.11
C LYS A 113 -17.77 4.25 0.87
N TYR A 114 -17.57 3.52 -0.24
CA TYR A 114 -16.29 3.17 -0.87
C TYR A 114 -15.39 4.38 -1.24
N GLU A 115 -15.80 5.60 -0.92
CA GLU A 115 -15.16 6.88 -1.25
C GLU A 115 -13.73 7.03 -0.67
N ASN A 116 -13.29 6.16 0.25
CA ASN A 116 -11.96 6.30 0.85
C ASN A 116 -11.29 4.99 1.26
N LEU A 117 -11.44 3.93 0.46
CA LEU A 117 -10.66 2.71 0.63
C LEU A 117 -9.23 2.89 0.11
N SER A 118 -8.42 3.61 0.88
CA SER A 118 -7.02 3.83 0.54
C SER A 118 -6.15 2.88 1.35
N THR A 119 -5.63 1.84 0.69
CA THR A 119 -4.62 0.94 1.28
C THR A 119 -3.30 1.70 1.47
N PRO A 120 -2.41 1.23 2.37
CA PRO A 120 -1.09 1.83 2.53
C PRO A 120 -0.32 1.96 1.22
N LEU A 121 -0.37 0.95 0.34
CA LEU A 121 0.27 1.02 -0.99
C LEU A 121 -0.34 2.10 -1.88
N ARG A 122 -1.68 2.24 -1.89
CA ARG A 122 -2.35 3.31 -2.67
C ARG A 122 -1.92 4.70 -2.19
N LYS A 123 -1.72 4.88 -0.88
CA LYS A 123 -1.17 6.13 -0.32
C LYS A 123 0.28 6.35 -0.72
N LEU A 124 1.12 5.30 -0.72
CA LEU A 124 2.50 5.39 -1.21
C LEU A 124 2.53 5.86 -2.66
N ILE A 125 1.75 5.26 -3.55
CA ILE A 125 1.68 5.69 -4.96
C ILE A 125 1.30 7.17 -5.09
N ARG A 126 0.38 7.67 -4.25
CA ARG A 126 -0.10 9.05 -4.29
C ARG A 126 0.92 10.06 -3.75
N TYR A 127 1.57 9.76 -2.63
CA TYR A 127 2.33 10.74 -1.86
C TYR A 127 3.85 10.48 -1.84
N MET A 128 4.27 9.24 -2.09
CA MET A 128 5.64 8.74 -1.90
C MET A 128 6.00 7.68 -2.97
N PRO A 129 6.08 8.07 -4.25
CA PRO A 129 6.24 7.12 -5.36
C PRO A 129 7.58 6.37 -5.30
N ASN A 130 8.65 6.99 -4.80
CA ASN A 130 9.95 6.32 -4.68
C ASN A 130 9.90 5.17 -3.66
N GLU A 131 9.15 5.34 -2.57
CA GLU A 131 8.90 4.30 -1.58
C GLU A 131 7.91 3.24 -2.10
N ALA A 132 6.96 3.62 -2.97
CA ALA A 132 6.12 2.65 -3.68
C ALA A 132 6.93 1.74 -4.62
N ASP A 133 7.94 2.30 -5.29
CA ASP A 133 8.85 1.55 -6.15
C ASP A 133 9.63 0.47 -5.37
N GLN A 134 10.06 0.79 -4.14
CA GLN A 134 10.69 -0.18 -3.24
C GLN A 134 9.74 -1.34 -2.90
N VAL A 135 8.45 -1.05 -2.68
CA VAL A 135 7.45 -2.11 -2.47
C VAL A 135 7.35 -3.02 -3.69
N PHE A 136 7.38 -2.45 -4.90
CA PHE A 136 7.32 -3.23 -6.14
C PHE A 136 8.57 -4.08 -6.33
N THR A 137 9.75 -3.52 -6.11
CA THR A 137 11.03 -4.24 -6.19
C THR A 137 11.05 -5.41 -5.21
N ARG A 138 10.64 -5.19 -3.96
CA ARG A 138 10.59 -6.26 -2.92
C ARG A 138 9.51 -7.31 -3.16
N SER A 139 8.54 -7.03 -4.02
CA SER A 139 7.52 -7.99 -4.45
C SER A 139 8.01 -8.89 -5.59
N MET A 140 9.23 -8.67 -6.11
CA MET A 140 9.91 -9.55 -7.05
C MET A 140 10.88 -10.45 -6.28
N ILE A 141 10.67 -11.76 -6.33
CA ILE A 141 11.50 -12.76 -5.65
C ILE A 141 12.34 -13.48 -6.70
N GLU A 142 13.66 -13.33 -6.62
CA GLU A 142 14.61 -14.08 -7.43
C GLU A 142 14.91 -15.42 -6.76
N ILE A 143 14.65 -16.52 -7.46
CA ILE A 143 15.03 -17.87 -7.03
C ILE A 143 16.19 -18.31 -7.93
N GLY A 144 17.39 -18.34 -7.35
CA GLY A 144 18.58 -18.90 -7.99
C GLY A 144 18.54 -20.43 -7.97
N GLY A 145 18.69 -21.06 -9.13
CA GLY A 145 18.77 -22.51 -9.26
C GLY A 145 20.14 -23.03 -8.87
N SER A 146 20.20 -24.01 -7.95
CA SER A 146 21.46 -24.62 -7.50
C SER A 146 21.96 -25.75 -8.41
N GLU A 147 21.15 -26.29 -9.34
CA GLU A 147 21.54 -27.51 -10.06
C GLU A 147 21.30 -27.50 -11.58
N GLU A 148 20.48 -26.59 -12.12
CA GLU A 148 20.44 -26.30 -13.55
C GLU A 148 20.23 -24.80 -13.70
N ASN A 149 20.63 -24.24 -14.83
CA ASN A 149 20.66 -22.80 -15.14
C ASN A 149 19.25 -22.13 -15.20
N SER A 150 18.28 -22.62 -14.43
CA SER A 150 16.91 -22.15 -14.33
C SER A 150 16.80 -20.99 -13.33
N TYR A 151 17.28 -19.80 -13.73
CA TYR A 151 16.92 -18.58 -13.01
C TYR A 151 15.43 -18.32 -13.16
N LYS A 152 14.70 -18.18 -12.04
CA LYS A 152 13.27 -17.87 -12.04
C LYS A 152 12.99 -16.63 -11.19
N ILE A 153 12.35 -15.64 -11.80
CA ILE A 153 11.83 -14.46 -11.11
C ILE A 153 10.33 -14.69 -10.87
N ILE A 154 9.91 -14.63 -9.60
CA ILE A 154 8.51 -14.68 -9.19
C ILE A 154 8.02 -13.26 -8.93
N PHE A 155 6.97 -12.87 -9.65
CA PHE A 155 6.30 -11.60 -9.45
C PHE A 155 5.10 -11.79 -8.51
N ASN A 156 5.15 -11.17 -7.32
CA ASN A 156 4.03 -11.17 -6.38
C ASN A 156 3.15 -9.94 -6.60
N TYR A 157 1.88 -10.16 -6.95
CA TYR A 157 0.91 -9.10 -7.19
C TYR A 157 -0.05 -8.86 -6.02
N GLU A 158 0.15 -9.47 -4.85
CA GLU A 158 -0.79 -9.42 -3.71
C GLU A 158 -1.31 -8.00 -3.40
N PHE A 159 -0.43 -7.00 -3.41
CA PHE A 159 -0.81 -5.63 -3.08
C PHE A 159 -1.36 -4.83 -4.28
N LEU A 160 -1.17 -5.34 -5.49
CA LEU A 160 -1.62 -4.74 -6.75
C LEU A 160 -2.94 -5.34 -7.25
N GLU A 161 -3.17 -6.62 -6.98
CA GLU A 161 -4.39 -7.33 -7.29
C GLU A 161 -5.43 -6.98 -6.23
N ASP A 162 -6.52 -6.37 -6.69
CA ASP A 162 -7.53 -5.89 -5.78
C ASP A 162 -8.23 -7.07 -5.10
N GLN A 163 -8.23 -7.10 -3.76
CA GLN A 163 -9.11 -7.97 -2.97
C GLN A 163 -10.60 -7.73 -3.25
N PHE A 164 -10.94 -6.66 -3.99
CA PHE A 164 -12.26 -6.27 -4.50
C PHE A 164 -12.58 -6.85 -5.87
N SER A 165 -11.73 -7.72 -6.40
CA SER A 165 -12.01 -8.38 -7.67
C SER A 165 -13.18 -9.35 -7.48
N ILE A 166 -14.41 -8.83 -7.58
CA ILE A 166 -15.59 -9.61 -7.97
C ILE A 166 -15.28 -10.36 -9.29
N PHE A 167 -14.36 -9.80 -10.08
CA PHE A 167 -13.65 -10.50 -11.14
C PHE A 167 -12.62 -11.47 -10.57
N LYS A 168 -13.01 -12.70 -10.23
CA LYS A 168 -12.03 -13.80 -10.31
C LYS A 168 -11.62 -13.91 -11.78
N TRP A 169 -10.51 -13.26 -12.14
CA TRP A 169 -9.97 -13.32 -13.50
C TRP A 169 -9.64 -14.79 -13.75
N LYS A 170 -10.35 -15.41 -14.69
CA LYS A 170 -10.19 -16.82 -15.02
C LYS A 170 -8.71 -17.09 -15.26
N GLN A 171 -8.21 -18.16 -14.63
CA GLN A 171 -6.97 -18.79 -15.07
C GLN A 171 -7.10 -19.11 -16.56
N ASP A 172 -6.01 -18.89 -17.28
CA ASP A 172 -5.67 -19.41 -18.61
C ASP A 172 -5.43 -18.32 -19.65
N SER A 173 -4.15 -18.00 -19.90
CA SER A 173 -3.53 -18.21 -21.22
C SER A 173 -2.03 -17.80 -21.23
N PRO A 174 -1.21 -18.37 -22.12
CA PRO A 174 0.25 -18.40 -21.99
C PRO A 174 0.98 -17.25 -22.70
N ILE A 175 2.19 -17.02 -22.20
CA ILE A 175 3.20 -15.99 -22.51
C ILE A 175 3.58 -15.92 -23.99
N HIS A 176 3.62 -14.72 -24.60
CA HIS A 176 4.55 -14.36 -25.67
C HIS A 176 4.89 -12.85 -25.70
N SER A 177 6.17 -12.54 -25.94
CA SER A 177 6.80 -11.20 -25.91
C SER A 177 6.46 -10.35 -27.15
N ILE A 178 6.12 -9.07 -26.96
CA ILE A 178 5.91 -8.09 -28.06
C ILE A 178 6.52 -6.71 -27.71
N ASP A 179 7.02 -6.05 -28.75
CA ASP A 179 7.91 -4.87 -28.82
C ASP A 179 7.37 -3.54 -28.25
N ALA A 180 8.29 -2.66 -27.81
CA ALA A 180 8.04 -1.47 -26.99
C ALA A 180 7.27 -0.33 -27.69
N GLU A 181 7.35 -0.22 -29.01
CA GLU A 181 6.58 0.78 -29.77
C GLU A 181 5.09 0.41 -29.88
N GLN A 182 4.77 -0.88 -29.98
CA GLN A 182 3.39 -1.37 -29.92
C GLN A 182 2.81 -1.27 -28.50
N LYS A 183 3.64 -1.36 -27.45
CA LYS A 183 3.25 -1.08 -26.06
C LYS A 183 2.86 0.39 -25.84
N LYS A 184 3.63 1.34 -26.37
CA LYS A 184 3.31 2.78 -26.29
C LYS A 184 2.02 3.12 -27.05
N ALA A 185 1.84 2.57 -28.26
CA ALA A 185 0.62 2.73 -29.03
C ALA A 185 -0.60 2.10 -28.34
N LYS A 186 -0.46 0.94 -27.69
CA LYS A 186 -1.53 0.31 -26.91
C LYS A 186 -1.85 1.05 -25.60
N ILE A 187 -0.87 1.64 -24.91
CA ILE A 187 -1.13 2.49 -23.74
C ILE A 187 -1.86 3.77 -24.17
N LEU A 188 -1.48 4.40 -25.29
CA LEU A 188 -2.20 5.54 -25.86
C LEU A 188 -3.60 5.16 -26.36
N ASN A 189 -3.77 3.96 -26.91
CA ASN A 189 -5.08 3.44 -27.34
C ASN A 189 -5.93 3.01 -26.14
N LEU A 190 -5.33 2.55 -25.05
CA LEU A 190 -6.01 2.37 -23.75
C LEU A 190 -6.45 3.73 -23.21
N LEU A 191 -5.58 4.75 -23.22
CA LEU A 191 -5.95 6.10 -22.79
C LEU A 191 -7.05 6.72 -23.68
N SER A 192 -7.04 6.46 -24.99
CA SER A 192 -8.12 6.89 -25.89
C SER A 192 -9.40 6.10 -25.62
N VAL A 193 -9.37 4.77 -25.51
CA VAL A 193 -10.52 3.94 -25.15
C VAL A 193 -11.10 4.31 -23.78
N PHE A 194 -10.25 4.63 -22.80
CA PHE A 194 -10.67 5.14 -21.49
C PHE A 194 -11.38 6.50 -21.62
N LYS A 195 -10.84 7.44 -22.42
CA LYS A 195 -11.49 8.75 -22.69
C LYS A 195 -12.76 8.62 -23.53
N SER A 196 -12.79 7.74 -24.53
CA SER A 196 -13.95 7.49 -25.40
C SER A 196 -15.09 6.83 -24.66
N ARG A 197 -14.80 5.87 -23.76
CA ARG A 197 -15.80 5.25 -22.88
C ARG A 197 -16.31 6.22 -21.83
N GLN A 198 -15.45 7.06 -21.25
CA GLN A 198 -15.87 8.15 -20.36
C GLN A 198 -16.87 9.09 -21.06
N GLN A 199 -16.63 9.45 -22.33
CA GLN A 199 -17.54 10.31 -23.11
C GLN A 199 -18.83 9.62 -23.55
N GLN A 200 -18.77 8.32 -23.91
CA GLN A 200 -19.96 7.51 -24.23
C GLN A 200 -20.83 7.26 -22.99
N GLU A 201 -20.23 7.04 -21.82
CA GLU A 201 -20.95 6.82 -20.56
C GLU A 201 -21.53 8.12 -19.99
N ILE A 202 -20.86 9.28 -20.17
CA ILE A 202 -21.46 10.61 -19.93
C ILE A 202 -22.78 10.79 -20.71
N ASN A 203 -22.83 10.26 -21.94
CA ASN A 203 -24.02 10.31 -22.78
C ASN A 203 -25.07 9.24 -22.44
N MET A 204 -24.71 8.19 -21.68
CA MET A 204 -25.62 7.12 -21.23
C MET A 204 -26.10 7.29 -19.77
N LYS A 205 -25.84 8.43 -19.12
CA LYS A 205 -26.15 8.78 -17.70
C LYS A 205 -27.64 8.84 -17.30
N GLN A 206 -28.41 7.81 -17.63
CA GLN A 206 -29.71 7.57 -17.02
C GLN A 206 -29.85 6.09 -16.64
N THR A 207 -29.14 5.61 -15.61
CA THR A 207 -29.61 4.51 -14.73
C THR A 207 -28.67 4.17 -13.55
N SER A 208 -29.15 4.45 -12.33
CA SER A 208 -29.00 3.63 -11.09
C SER A 208 -27.66 3.46 -10.33
N GLN A 209 -27.79 3.35 -9.01
CA GLN A 209 -26.73 3.35 -7.98
C GLN A 209 -25.64 2.26 -8.06
N LEU A 210 -25.87 1.16 -8.80
CA LEU A 210 -24.92 0.04 -8.92
C LEU A 210 -23.62 0.47 -9.62
N ASP A 211 -23.70 1.43 -10.54
CA ASP A 211 -22.56 1.91 -11.33
C ASP A 211 -21.58 2.76 -10.50
N SER A 212 -22.09 3.51 -9.51
CA SER A 212 -21.26 4.32 -8.62
C SER A 212 -20.23 3.48 -7.84
N HIS A 213 -20.59 2.24 -7.51
CA HIS A 213 -19.74 1.34 -6.75
C HIS A 213 -18.60 0.78 -7.61
N VAL A 214 -18.90 0.35 -8.84
CA VAL A 214 -17.92 -0.17 -9.81
C VAL A 214 -16.92 0.92 -10.20
N ASP A 215 -17.39 2.14 -10.44
CA ASP A 215 -16.53 3.29 -10.73
C ASP A 215 -15.61 3.62 -9.56
N THR A 216 -16.11 3.57 -8.33
CA THR A 216 -15.30 3.82 -7.13
C THR A 216 -14.23 2.74 -6.93
N LEU A 217 -14.54 1.47 -7.22
CA LEU A 217 -13.56 0.39 -7.20
C LEU A 217 -12.48 0.59 -8.28
N ARG A 218 -12.88 0.96 -9.49
CA ARG A 218 -11.97 1.23 -10.61
C ARG A 218 -11.04 2.41 -10.32
N GLN A 219 -11.57 3.50 -9.76
CA GLN A 219 -10.80 4.69 -9.37
C GLN A 219 -9.79 4.39 -8.27
N ASN A 220 -10.05 3.38 -7.45
CA ASN A 220 -9.18 2.98 -6.36
C ASN A 220 -8.12 1.95 -6.79
N HIS A 221 -8.21 1.38 -8.00
CA HIS A 221 -7.22 0.40 -8.47
C HIS A 221 -5.81 1.02 -8.54
N PRO A 222 -4.75 0.35 -8.04
CA PRO A 222 -3.38 0.88 -8.02
C PRO A 222 -2.91 1.40 -9.39
N LEU A 223 -3.15 0.66 -10.49
CA LEU A 223 -2.83 1.12 -11.84
C LEU A 223 -3.55 2.41 -12.25
N TYR A 224 -4.82 2.59 -11.87
CA TYR A 224 -5.57 3.80 -12.18
C TYR A 224 -5.01 5.00 -11.41
N ILE A 225 -4.65 4.78 -10.14
CA ILE A 225 -4.00 5.79 -9.29
C ILE A 225 -2.66 6.21 -9.89
N ILE A 226 -1.81 5.28 -10.33
CA ILE A 226 -0.52 5.58 -10.97
C ILE A 226 -0.72 6.54 -12.17
N ILE A 227 -1.70 6.27 -13.03
CA ILE A 227 -2.01 7.10 -14.20
C ILE A 227 -2.55 8.48 -13.80
N THR A 228 -3.49 8.50 -12.85
CA THR A 228 -4.18 9.73 -12.42
C THR A 228 -3.23 10.69 -11.70
N TYR A 229 -2.27 10.16 -10.95
CA TYR A 229 -1.25 10.95 -10.25
C TYR A 229 0.03 11.13 -11.08
N HIS A 230 0.00 10.81 -12.37
CA HIS A 230 1.12 11.02 -13.31
C HIS A 230 2.44 10.37 -12.86
N GLN A 231 2.37 9.23 -12.15
CA GLN A 231 3.53 8.50 -11.66
C GLN A 231 4.12 7.58 -12.74
N TYR A 232 4.53 8.17 -13.86
CA TYR A 232 4.94 7.42 -15.05
C TYR A 232 6.20 6.58 -14.85
N ASP A 233 7.04 6.90 -13.87
CA ASP A 233 8.22 6.10 -13.56
C ASP A 233 7.84 4.75 -12.94
N LEU A 234 6.78 4.72 -12.12
CA LEU A 234 6.21 3.48 -11.60
C LEU A 234 5.60 2.60 -12.70
N LEU A 235 5.09 3.18 -13.79
CA LEU A 235 4.58 2.38 -14.92
C LEU A 235 5.68 1.62 -15.65
N LYS A 236 6.93 2.09 -15.59
CA LYS A 236 8.09 1.43 -16.20
C LYS A 236 8.64 0.30 -15.33
N HIS A 237 8.11 0.12 -14.11
CA HIS A 237 8.62 -0.89 -13.21
C HIS A 237 8.30 -2.31 -13.73
N PRO A 238 9.25 -3.26 -13.75
CA PRO A 238 9.06 -4.60 -14.33
C PRO A 238 7.84 -5.35 -13.79
N LEU A 239 7.54 -5.19 -12.50
CA LEU A 239 6.34 -5.76 -11.87
C LEU A 239 5.05 -5.27 -12.55
N ILE A 240 4.95 -3.96 -12.81
CA ILE A 240 3.77 -3.35 -13.43
C ILE A 240 3.68 -3.73 -14.90
N ASP A 241 4.79 -3.72 -15.61
CA ASP A 241 4.86 -4.18 -17.01
C ASP A 241 4.36 -5.63 -17.15
N ARG A 242 4.85 -6.54 -16.31
CA ARG A 242 4.41 -7.94 -16.32
C ARG A 242 2.95 -8.12 -15.89
N LEU A 243 2.46 -7.31 -14.96
CA LEU A 243 1.04 -7.32 -14.58
C LEU A 243 0.13 -6.92 -15.75
N ILE A 244 0.54 -5.90 -16.52
CA ILE A 244 -0.20 -5.45 -17.71
C ILE A 244 -0.17 -6.54 -18.79
N GLU A 245 1.01 -7.13 -19.06
CA GLU A 245 1.14 -8.25 -20.00
C GLU A 245 0.23 -9.41 -19.62
N ARG A 246 0.27 -9.86 -18.36
CA ARG A 246 -0.54 -11.00 -17.89
C ARG A 246 -2.05 -10.76 -18.02
N LYS A 247 -2.52 -9.52 -17.89
CA LYS A 247 -3.96 -9.21 -17.88
C LYS A 247 -4.53 -8.85 -19.25
N TRP A 248 -3.69 -8.47 -20.21
CA TRP A 248 -4.13 -7.82 -21.47
C TRP A 248 -3.42 -8.32 -22.73
N VAL A 249 -2.70 -9.45 -22.64
CA VAL A 249 -2.13 -10.21 -23.77
C VAL A 249 -2.74 -11.60 -23.77
#